data_AF-A0AAW5N0D5-F1
#
_entry.id   AF-A0AAW5N0D5-F1
#
_cell.length_a   1.000
_cell.length_b   1.000
_cell.length_c   1.000
_cell.angle_alpha   90.00
_cell.angle_beta   90.00
_cell.angle_gamma   90.00
#
_symmetry.space_group_name_H-M   'P 1'
#
loop_
_entity.id
_entity.type
_entity.pdbx_description
1 polymer ?
#
loop_
_entity_poly.entity_id
_entity_poly.type
_entity_poly.pdbx_seq_one_letter_code
_entity_poly.pdbx_strand_id
1 'polypeptide(L)'
;HHKGDVFATARIAGIQAAKRTWDLIPLCHPLMLSKVEVNLQAEPEHNRVRIETLCRLTGKTGVEMEALTAASVAALTIYDMCKA
;
A
#
# COMPACT_ATOMS: atom_id res chain seq x y z
N HIS A 1 20.12 -5.14 -15.04
CA HIS A 1 18.66 -5.21 -15.30
C HIS A 1 17.99 -4.08 -14.54
N HIS A 2 17.51 -3.03 -15.21
CA HIS A 2 16.67 -2.04 -14.54
C HIS A 2 15.35 -2.71 -14.16
N LYS A 3 15.10 -2.91 -12.87
CA LYS A 3 13.85 -3.45 -12.34
C LYS A 3 12.74 -2.41 -12.54
N GLY A 4 12.24 -2.25 -13.77
CA GLY A 4 11.00 -1.52 -14.11
C GLY A 4 10.79 -0.14 -13.45
N ASP A 5 9.53 0.32 -13.46
CA ASP A 5 9.10 1.50 -12.71
C ASP A 5 8.77 1.11 -11.26
N VAL A 6 9.59 1.59 -10.32
CA VAL A 6 9.48 1.30 -8.89
C VAL A 6 8.16 1.82 -8.31
N PHE A 7 7.72 3.02 -8.70
CA PHE A 7 6.52 3.64 -8.14
C PHE A 7 5.25 2.99 -8.67
N ALA A 8 5.21 2.67 -9.97
CA ALA A 8 4.09 1.92 -10.54
C ALA A 8 3.95 0.54 -9.88
N THR A 9 5.06 -0.16 -9.68
CA THR A 9 5.08 -1.49 -9.05
C THR A 9 4.60 -1.43 -7.59
N ALA A 10 5.16 -0.50 -6.80
CA ALA A 10 4.79 -0.32 -5.40
C ALA A 10 3.31 0.12 -5.23
N ARG A 11 2.79 0.94 -6.14
CA ARG A 11 1.37 1.33 -6.15
C ARG A 11 0.45 0.13 -6.32
N ILE A 12 0.72 -0.73 -7.30
CA ILE A 12 -0.07 -1.93 -7.55
C ILE A 12 0.01 -2.87 -6.34
N ALA A 13 1.21 -3.06 -5.78
CA ALA A 13 1.41 -3.89 -4.59
C ALA A 13 0.58 -3.39 -3.40
N GLY A 14 0.61 -2.08 -3.11
CA GLY A 14 -0.20 -1.48 -2.04
C GLY A 14 -1.70 -1.64 -2.26
N ILE A 15 -2.20 -1.46 -3.49
CA ILE A 15 -3.63 -1.64 -3.82
C ILE A 15 -4.07 -3.09 -3.60
N GLN A 16 -3.25 -4.06 -4.01
CA GLN A 16 -3.56 -5.48 -3.84
C GLN A 16 -3.47 -5.90 -2.38
N ALA A 17 -2.51 -5.36 -1.63
CA ALA A 17 -2.36 -5.59 -0.20
C ALA A 17 -3.59 -5.12 0.58
N ALA A 18 -4.10 -3.93 0.29
CA ALA A 18 -5.33 -3.41 0.91
C ALA A 18 -6.50 -4.42 0.82
N LYS A 19 -6.71 -5.01 -0.36
CA LYS A 19 -7.80 -5.97 -0.62
C LYS A 19 -7.58 -7.34 0.03
N ARG A 20 -6.35 -7.63 0.47
CA ARG A 20 -5.96 -8.89 1.12
C ARG A 20 -5.61 -8.71 2.60
N THR A 21 -5.91 -7.56 3.18
CA THR A 21 -5.63 -7.27 4.60
C THR A 21 -6.21 -8.33 5.53
N TRP A 22 -7.43 -8.79 5.27
CA TRP A 22 -8.12 -9.83 6.05
C TRP A 22 -7.43 -11.22 5.98
N ASP A 23 -6.66 -11.48 4.93
CA ASP A 23 -5.90 -12.73 4.77
C ASP A 23 -4.55 -12.65 5.51
N LEU A 24 -4.04 -11.44 5.73
CA LEU A 24 -2.76 -11.18 6.40
C LEU A 24 -2.91 -10.93 7.91
N ILE A 25 -4.00 -10.28 8.33
CA ILE A 25 -4.22 -9.86 9.71
C ILE A 25 -5.31 -10.74 10.35
N PRO A 26 -4.98 -11.62 11.33
CA PRO A 26 -5.86 -12.71 11.77
C PRO A 26 -7.28 -12.34 12.23
N LEU A 27 -7.49 -11.13 12.74
CA LEU A 27 -8.78 -10.66 13.26
C LEU A 27 -9.42 -9.57 12.38
N CYS A 28 -8.85 -9.27 11.21
CA CYS A 28 -9.49 -8.37 10.27
C CYS A 28 -10.65 -9.08 9.56
N HIS A 29 -11.73 -8.35 9.35
CA HIS A 29 -12.90 -8.87 8.65
C HIS A 29 -12.65 -8.78 7.14
N PRO A 30 -13.19 -9.71 6.33
CA PRO A 30 -13.24 -9.54 4.89
C PRO A 30 -14.11 -8.33 4.53
N LEU A 31 -13.55 -7.35 3.83
CA LEU A 31 -14.22 -6.10 3.46
C LEU A 31 -14.24 -5.91 1.94
N MET A 32 -15.39 -5.52 1.41
CA MET A 32 -15.52 -5.08 0.01
C MET A 32 -15.19 -3.59 -0.09
N LEU A 33 -13.91 -3.28 -0.30
CA LEU A 33 -13.43 -1.90 -0.48
C LEU A 33 -14.02 -1.28 -1.75
N SER A 34 -14.59 -0.08 -1.62
CA SER A 34 -15.10 0.70 -2.75
C SER A 34 -14.05 1.59 -3.38
N LYS A 35 -13.00 1.95 -2.62
CA LYS A 35 -11.87 2.76 -3.12
C LYS A 35 -10.58 2.41 -2.40
N VAL A 36 -9.50 2.34 -3.17
CA VAL A 36 -8.11 2.29 -2.67
C VAL A 36 -7.27 3.23 -3.52
N GLU A 37 -6.63 4.20 -2.89
CA GLU A 37 -5.62 5.07 -3.49
C GLU A 37 -4.29 4.87 -2.77
N VAL A 38 -3.20 4.82 -3.54
CA VAL A 38 -1.83 4.75 -3.04
C VAL A 38 -1.03 5.75 -3.84
N ASN A 39 -0.54 6.80 -3.18
CA ASN A 39 0.28 7.86 -3.77
C ASN A 39 1.70 7.74 -3.24
N LEU A 40 2.67 7.86 -4.15
CA LEU A 40 4.09 7.79 -3.85
C LEU A 40 4.75 9.05 -4.38
N GLN A 41 5.56 9.68 -3.55
CA GLN A 41 6.29 10.89 -3.88
C GLN A 41 7.72 10.75 -3.37
N ALA A 42 8.70 11.01 -4.24
CA ALA A 42 10.07 11.20 -3.80
C ALA A 42 10.20 12.57 -3.11
N GLU A 43 10.88 12.60 -1.97
CA GLU A 43 11.21 13.80 -1.21
C GLU A 43 12.74 13.92 -1.14
N PRO A 44 13.41 14.42 -2.20
CA PRO A 44 14.87 14.45 -2.29
C PRO A 44 15.51 15.27 -1.17
N GLU A 45 14.85 16.33 -0.72
CA GLU A 45 15.29 17.19 0.38
C GLU A 45 15.37 16.45 1.73
N HIS A 46 14.68 15.31 1.85
CA HIS A 46 14.68 14.44 3.03
C HIS A 46 15.30 13.06 2.75
N ASN A 47 15.82 12.81 1.54
CA ASN A 47 16.31 11.51 1.08
C ASN A 47 15.35 10.34 1.37
N ARG A 48 14.04 10.55 1.15
CA ARG A 48 13.02 9.52 1.41
C ARG A 48 11.96 9.45 0.33
N VAL A 49 11.15 8.39 0.38
CA VAL A 49 9.91 8.27 -0.38
C VAL A 49 8.74 8.34 0.59
N ARG A 50 7.82 9.27 0.37
CA ARG A 50 6.57 9.38 1.11
C ARG A 50 5.50 8.54 0.42
N ILE A 51 4.83 7.69 1.21
CA ILE A 51 3.70 6.88 0.77
C ILE A 51 2.48 7.35 1.54
N GLU A 52 1.43 7.73 0.81
CA GLU A 52 0.14 8.09 1.37
C GLU A 52 -0.94 7.17 0.80
N THR A 53 -1.78 6.63 1.67
CA THR A 53 -2.82 5.68 1.30
C THR A 53 -4.18 6.14 1.79
N LEU A 54 -5.21 5.87 1.00
CA LEU A 54 -6.61 6.12 1.34
C LEU A 54 -7.42 4.87 0.99
N CYS A 55 -8.10 4.32 1.98
CA CYS A 55 -9.10 3.27 1.79
C CYS A 55 -10.49 3.82 2.11
N ARG A 56 -11.51 3.33 1.40
CA ARG A 56 -12.91 3.65 1.67
C ARG A 56 -13.79 2.44 1.41
N LEU A 57 -14.84 2.32 2.22
CA LEU A 57 -15.96 1.43 2.00
C LEU A 57 -17.25 2.08 2.52
N THR A 58 -18.39 1.45 2.22
CA THR A 58 -19.66 1.73 2.89
C THR A 58 -20.02 0.51 3.71
N GLY A 59 -19.97 0.62 5.04
CA GLY A 59 -20.09 -0.53 5.94
C GLY A 59 -19.88 -0.15 7.41
N LYS A 60 -19.93 -1.15 8.29
CA LYS A 60 -19.93 -0.96 9.76
C LYS A 60 -18.53 -1.00 10.39
N THR A 61 -17.54 -1.50 9.66
CA THR A 61 -16.15 -1.63 10.13
C THR A 61 -15.30 -0.56 9.47
N GLY A 62 -14.35 -0.01 10.22
CA GLY A 62 -13.34 0.90 9.68
C GLY A 62 -12.40 0.23 8.67
N VAL A 63 -11.55 1.03 8.05
CA VAL A 63 -10.58 0.61 7.02
C VAL A 63 -9.15 1.05 7.34
N GLU A 64 -8.88 1.25 8.64
CA GLU A 64 -7.58 1.68 9.14
C GLU A 64 -6.51 0.64 8.78
N MET A 65 -6.82 -0.64 8.95
CA MET A 65 -5.90 -1.73 8.67
C MET A 65 -5.61 -1.87 7.19
N GLU A 66 -6.59 -1.64 6.31
CA GLU A 66 -6.40 -1.66 4.87
C GLU A 66 -5.48 -0.53 4.40
N ALA A 67 -5.64 0.67 4.97
CA ALA A 67 -4.77 1.81 4.68
C ALA A 67 -3.33 1.56 5.16
N LEU A 68 -3.15 1.08 6.39
CA LEU A 68 -1.85 0.76 6.96
C LEU A 68 -1.16 -0.37 6.19
N THR A 69 -1.86 -1.44 5.88
CA THR A 69 -1.33 -2.59 5.14
C THR A 69 -0.92 -2.19 3.73
N ALA A 70 -1.70 -1.35 3.05
CA ALA A 70 -1.35 -0.81 1.73
C ALA A 70 -0.03 -0.01 1.78
N ALA A 71 0.14 0.85 2.79
CA ALA A 71 1.34 1.67 2.95
C ALA A 71 2.57 0.79 3.25
N SER A 72 2.43 -0.17 4.15
CA SER A 72 3.50 -1.10 4.53
C SER A 72 3.97 -1.95 3.35
N VAL A 73 3.05 -2.55 2.59
CA VAL A 73 3.44 -3.40 1.46
C VAL A 73 4.01 -2.59 0.30
N ALA A 74 3.52 -1.36 0.05
CA ALA A 74 4.14 -0.46 -0.91
C ALA A 74 5.59 -0.10 -0.50
N ALA A 75 5.83 0.17 0.79
CA ALA A 75 7.17 0.44 1.31
C ALA A 75 8.12 -0.77 1.16
N LEU A 76 7.63 -1.97 1.52
CA LEU A 76 8.38 -3.22 1.34
C LEU A 76 8.70 -3.49 -0.13
N THR A 77 7.80 -3.15 -1.04
CA THR A 77 8.01 -3.28 -2.48
C THR A 77 9.08 -2.32 -2.99
N ILE A 78 9.10 -1.06 -2.53
CA ILE A 78 10.19 -0.13 -2.84
C ILE A 78 11.53 -0.70 -2.34
N TYR A 79 11.55 -1.21 -1.11
CA TYR A 79 12.76 -1.82 -0.56
C TYR A 79 13.22 -3.01 -1.41
N ASP A 80 12.32 -3.93 -1.81
CA ASP A 80 12.65 -5.07 -2.69
C ASP A 80 13.30 -4.64 -4.02
N MET A 81 12.80 -3.53 -4.58
CA MET A 81 13.24 -3.02 -5.87
C MET A 81 14.57 -2.25 -5.78
N CYS A 82 14.89 -1.68 -4.63
CA CYS A 82 16.08 -0.84 -4.41
C CYS A 82 17.20 -1.47 -3.56
N LYS A 83 17.00 -2.67 -2.99
CA LYS A 83 17.97 -3.34 -2.09
C LYS A 83 19.26 -3.88 -2.77
N ALA A 84 19.42 -3.71 -4.09
CA ALA A 84 20.51 -4.28 -4.87
C ALA A 84 21.45 -3.19 -5.40
#